data_AF-B0MYH2-F1
#
_entry.id   AF-B0MYH2-F1
#
_cell.length_a   1.000
_cell.length_b   1.000
_cell.length_c   1.000
_cell.angle_alpha   90.00
_cell.angle_beta   90.00
_cell.angle_gamma   90.00
#
_symmetry.space_group_name_H-M   'P 1'
#
loop_
_entity.id
_entity.type
_entity.pdbx_description
1 polymer ?
#
loop_
_entity_poly.entity_id
_entity_poly.type
_entity_poly.pdbx_seq_one_letter_code
_entity_poly.pdbx_strand_id
1 'polypeptide(L)'
;MAELKTHKSRIGKGLINMLMFQMYGDEKLIYREYVQNARDAINDAVNHGILGAITDGRISITIDSAKRFIEIRDNGIGIPVERVESVLLDIADSNKDGESSAGQFGIGRLVGGYFCKKLSFRTTYKGEEFASEIVFDIDKIKAILNDENDKRDATDVIDSASSRNLYDENKDDHYFIVTLCNIDLQYPALLNKDIIADYLREVAPVDYSAQFRNQLIMTSVSGEYEELQKNVGYFPISINGTAIEKRYGLRVVGTNDTINGLEYFSLKDDTYGLLAWGWYALTDFTKAIPVSDTSSQFRLRKHNIQVGEADMLTTYFPRNETRGNKYFYGEIHIANQKIKLNSARDGLAPTPEAECLKCLIRNFFDGLVKLYHLANDTKKAVERYIDAYKIIQAPATENIVNAQKQLTDACKKLKSITKSKNATNPVAQKVLESYKRRIKDLHTEMDQEIPCIPASELPISSPIPQVEPELDDFEILNNHYPEDLAALIRRVCMSYQRNCPVSHIKLIRELQRKAIRELIEE
;
A
#
# COMPACT_ATOMS: atom_id res chain seq x y z
N MET A 1 -6.37 -68.39 -15.75
CA MET A 1 -6.19 -66.98 -16.13
C MET A 1 -5.12 -66.42 -15.23
N ALA A 2 -4.02 -65.88 -15.77
CA ALA A 2 -3.01 -65.22 -14.95
C ALA A 2 -3.58 -63.88 -14.47
N GLU A 3 -3.67 -63.69 -13.15
CA GLU A 3 -4.00 -62.39 -12.58
C GLU A 3 -2.94 -61.37 -13.03
N LEU A 4 -3.36 -60.40 -13.85
CA LEU A 4 -2.53 -59.25 -14.19
C LEU A 4 -2.24 -58.49 -12.90
N LYS A 5 -0.98 -58.51 -12.45
CA LYS A 5 -0.53 -57.69 -11.32
C LYS A 5 -0.81 -56.22 -11.65
N THR A 6 -1.64 -55.60 -10.83
CA THR A 6 -1.89 -54.16 -10.89
C THR A 6 -0.62 -53.42 -10.49
N HIS A 7 -0.14 -52.54 -11.38
CA HIS A 7 1.01 -51.69 -11.10
C HIS A 7 0.61 -50.53 -10.20
N LYS A 8 1.25 -50.38 -9.03
CA LYS A 8 1.04 -49.23 -8.15
C LYS A 8 1.91 -48.07 -8.64
N SER A 9 1.28 -46.95 -8.94
CA SER A 9 1.97 -45.72 -9.36
C SER A 9 2.89 -45.19 -8.26
N ARG A 10 3.91 -44.44 -8.68
CA ARG A 10 4.93 -43.87 -7.79
C ARG A 10 5.21 -42.42 -8.15
N ILE A 11 5.39 -41.59 -7.13
CA ILE A 11 5.83 -40.20 -7.25
C ILE A 11 7.30 -40.11 -6.87
N GLY A 12 8.18 -39.89 -7.85
CA GLY A 12 9.61 -39.79 -7.58
C GLY A 12 10.02 -38.52 -6.84
N LYS A 13 11.20 -38.55 -6.21
CA LYS A 13 11.80 -37.40 -5.50
C LYS A 13 11.87 -36.10 -6.31
N GLY A 14 11.89 -36.17 -7.63
CA GLY A 14 11.90 -34.99 -8.51
C GLY A 14 10.73 -34.03 -8.30
N LEU A 15 9.59 -34.53 -7.77
CA LEU A 15 8.49 -33.66 -7.37
C LEU A 15 8.91 -32.67 -6.27
N ILE A 16 9.68 -33.09 -5.27
CA ILE A 16 10.18 -32.22 -4.20
C ILE A 16 11.02 -31.08 -4.78
N ASN A 17 11.88 -31.38 -5.76
CA ASN A 17 12.69 -30.38 -6.44
C ASN A 17 11.83 -29.34 -7.18
N MET A 18 10.77 -29.79 -7.88
CA MET A 18 9.84 -28.88 -8.56
C MET A 18 9.13 -27.96 -7.54
N LEU A 19 8.61 -28.55 -6.45
CA LEU A 19 7.79 -27.84 -5.47
C LEU A 19 8.60 -26.88 -4.58
N MET A 20 9.82 -27.26 -4.20
CA MET A 20 10.66 -26.43 -3.32
C MET A 20 11.53 -25.44 -4.08
N PHE A 21 12.01 -25.78 -5.29
CA PHE A 21 13.17 -25.09 -5.90
C PHE A 21 12.93 -24.50 -7.29
N GLN A 22 11.80 -24.79 -7.97
CA GLN A 22 11.57 -24.33 -9.36
C GLN A 22 10.38 -23.38 -9.52
N MET A 23 9.62 -23.10 -8.46
CA MET A 23 8.35 -22.36 -8.59
C MET A 23 8.48 -20.83 -8.60
N TYR A 24 9.61 -20.26 -8.17
CA TYR A 24 9.72 -18.81 -7.92
C TYR A 24 10.93 -18.21 -8.62
N GLY A 25 10.70 -17.12 -9.36
CA GLY A 25 11.75 -16.35 -10.03
C GLY A 25 12.39 -15.25 -9.17
N ASP A 26 11.81 -14.95 -8.00
CA ASP A 26 12.27 -13.91 -7.08
C ASP A 26 12.29 -14.45 -5.64
N GLU A 27 13.44 -14.37 -4.96
CA GLU A 27 13.63 -14.86 -3.60
C GLU A 27 12.73 -14.18 -2.56
N LYS A 28 12.36 -12.91 -2.76
CA LYS A 28 11.54 -12.15 -1.80
C LYS A 28 10.12 -12.70 -1.68
N LEU A 29 9.66 -13.48 -2.67
CA LEU A 29 8.34 -14.09 -2.70
C LEU A 29 8.09 -14.99 -1.47
N ILE A 30 9.14 -15.55 -0.85
CA ILE A 30 8.98 -16.35 0.37
C ILE A 30 8.32 -15.54 1.51
N TYR A 31 8.64 -14.26 1.64
CA TYR A 31 8.05 -13.42 2.68
C TYR A 31 6.57 -13.21 2.42
N ARG A 32 6.18 -13.01 1.16
CA ARG A 32 4.76 -12.90 0.78
C ARG A 32 4.02 -14.19 1.10
N GLU A 33 4.58 -15.35 0.79
CA GLU A 33 3.97 -16.66 1.08
C GLU A 33 3.78 -16.88 2.58
N TYR A 34 4.79 -16.59 3.41
CA TYR A 34 4.69 -16.73 4.85
C TYR A 34 3.71 -15.71 5.48
N VAL A 35 3.68 -14.47 4.98
CA VAL A 35 2.69 -13.47 5.40
C VAL A 35 1.27 -13.88 5.00
N GLN A 36 1.08 -14.50 3.85
CA GLN A 36 -0.21 -15.05 3.41
C GLN A 36 -0.68 -16.18 4.32
N ASN A 37 0.21 -17.11 4.67
CA ASN A 37 -0.11 -18.20 5.60
C ASN A 37 -0.48 -17.66 6.98
N ALA A 38 0.29 -16.70 7.49
CA ALA A 38 0.01 -16.03 8.76
C ALA A 38 -1.32 -15.27 8.74
N ARG A 39 -1.64 -14.55 7.65
CA ARG A 39 -2.96 -13.92 7.47
C ARG A 39 -4.08 -14.94 7.62
N ASP A 40 -3.97 -16.07 6.91
CA ASP A 40 -5.01 -17.09 6.95
C ASP A 40 -5.17 -17.64 8.38
N ALA A 41 -4.06 -17.91 9.07
CA ALA A 41 -4.07 -18.35 10.46
C ALA A 41 -4.67 -17.31 11.42
N ILE A 42 -4.44 -16.02 11.18
CA ILE A 42 -5.04 -14.91 11.94
C ILE A 42 -6.56 -14.85 11.69
N ASN A 43 -7.01 -14.98 10.44
CA ASN A 43 -8.44 -15.02 10.14
C ASN A 43 -9.12 -16.22 10.80
N ASP A 44 -8.48 -17.38 10.76
CA ASP A 44 -8.98 -18.57 11.44
C ASP A 44 -9.08 -18.34 12.95
N ALA A 45 -8.09 -17.67 13.57
CA ALA A 45 -8.14 -17.31 14.98
C ALA A 45 -9.31 -16.37 15.31
N VAL A 46 -9.62 -15.39 14.43
CA VAL A 46 -10.79 -14.53 14.59
C VAL A 46 -12.09 -15.33 14.46
N ASN A 47 -12.18 -16.20 13.45
CA ASN A 47 -13.35 -17.04 13.22
C ASN A 47 -13.62 -18.01 14.39
N HIS A 48 -12.57 -18.44 15.09
CA HIS A 48 -12.67 -19.30 16.27
C HIS A 48 -12.79 -18.51 17.59
N GLY A 49 -12.86 -17.17 17.55
CA GLY A 49 -12.98 -16.32 18.73
C GLY A 49 -11.73 -16.29 19.62
N ILE A 50 -10.57 -16.71 19.09
CA ILE A 50 -9.28 -16.60 19.76
C ILE A 50 -8.80 -15.15 19.73
N LEU A 51 -8.96 -14.49 18.57
CA LEU A 51 -8.75 -13.05 18.39
C LEU A 51 -10.09 -12.34 18.23
N GLY A 52 -10.19 -11.08 18.67
CA GLY A 52 -11.42 -10.30 18.57
C GLY A 52 -11.67 -9.75 17.17
N ALA A 53 -10.62 -9.26 16.51
CA ALA A 53 -10.66 -8.74 15.15
C ALA A 53 -9.37 -9.05 14.39
N ILE A 54 -9.40 -8.97 13.05
CA ILE A 54 -8.21 -9.18 12.21
C ILE A 54 -7.06 -8.22 12.58
N THR A 55 -7.38 -7.01 13.05
CA THR A 55 -6.43 -5.99 13.49
C THR A 55 -5.71 -6.35 14.80
N ASP A 56 -6.20 -7.33 15.56
CA ASP A 56 -5.51 -7.89 16.72
C ASP A 56 -4.42 -8.89 16.32
N GLY A 57 -4.48 -9.36 15.07
CA GLY A 57 -3.43 -10.14 14.44
C GLY A 57 -2.13 -9.36 14.33
N ARG A 58 -0.99 -10.03 14.43
CA ARG A 58 0.34 -9.42 14.32
C ARG A 58 1.27 -10.39 13.63
N ILE A 59 2.14 -9.86 12.77
CA ILE A 59 3.30 -10.59 12.24
C ILE A 59 4.58 -9.85 12.64
N SER A 60 5.49 -10.56 13.28
CA SER A 60 6.84 -10.11 13.59
C SER A 60 7.84 -10.84 12.70
N ILE A 61 8.66 -10.09 11.98
CA ILE A 61 9.73 -10.61 11.13
C ILE A 61 11.06 -10.19 11.74
N THR A 62 11.89 -11.15 12.08
CA THR A 62 13.27 -10.93 12.56
C THR A 62 14.24 -11.35 11.48
N ILE A 63 15.15 -10.45 11.10
CA ILE A 63 16.21 -10.68 10.12
C ILE A 63 17.54 -10.34 10.80
N ASP A 64 18.40 -11.35 10.94
CA ASP A 64 19.76 -11.24 11.47
C ASP A 64 20.74 -11.63 10.36
N SER A 65 21.33 -10.62 9.71
CA SER A 65 22.25 -10.82 8.59
C SER A 65 23.56 -11.47 9.03
N ALA A 66 24.03 -11.18 10.24
CA ALA A 66 25.27 -11.75 10.79
C ALA A 66 25.12 -13.25 11.06
N LYS A 67 23.98 -13.67 11.61
CA LYS A 67 23.65 -15.09 11.83
C LYS A 67 23.07 -15.78 10.59
N ARG A 68 22.78 -15.02 9.52
CA ARG A 68 22.08 -15.50 8.30
C ARG A 68 20.77 -16.20 8.68
N PHE A 69 19.96 -15.51 9.46
CA PHE A 69 18.79 -16.05 10.13
C PHE A 69 17.56 -15.18 9.85
N ILE A 70 16.45 -15.84 9.56
CA ILE A 70 15.14 -15.21 9.40
C ILE A 70 14.14 -15.95 10.29
N GLU A 71 13.35 -15.21 11.04
CA GLU A 71 12.19 -15.71 11.78
C GLU A 71 10.95 -14.91 11.39
N ILE A 72 9.84 -15.60 11.11
CA ILE A 72 8.55 -14.98 10.83
C ILE A 72 7.55 -15.59 11.82
N ARG A 73 7.06 -14.78 12.74
CA ARG A 73 6.13 -15.18 13.80
C ARG A 73 4.80 -14.48 13.62
N ASP A 74 3.71 -15.24 13.68
CA ASP A 74 2.36 -14.70 13.81
C ASP A 74 1.77 -14.99 15.20
N ASN A 75 0.58 -14.46 15.48
CA ASN A 75 -0.25 -14.82 16.64
C ASN A 75 -1.59 -15.44 16.18
N GLY A 76 -1.56 -16.19 15.07
CA GLY A 76 -2.73 -16.86 14.52
C GLY A 76 -3.19 -18.04 15.37
N ILE A 77 -4.05 -18.88 14.78
CA ILE A 77 -4.66 -20.02 15.46
C ILE A 77 -3.66 -21.11 15.85
N GLY A 78 -2.56 -21.21 15.10
CA GLY A 78 -1.58 -22.28 15.20
C GLY A 78 -2.14 -23.68 14.85
N ILE A 79 -1.41 -24.74 15.16
CA ILE A 79 -1.79 -26.11 14.79
C ILE A 79 -1.80 -27.02 16.03
N PRO A 80 -2.89 -27.74 16.30
CA PRO A 80 -2.96 -28.71 17.39
C PRO A 80 -1.89 -29.79 17.28
N VAL A 81 -1.29 -30.20 18.40
CA VAL A 81 -0.23 -31.21 18.52
C VAL A 81 -0.53 -32.49 17.73
N GLU A 82 -1.79 -32.94 17.71
CA GLU A 82 -2.21 -34.17 17.02
C GLU A 82 -2.21 -34.05 15.49
N ARG A 83 -2.26 -32.82 14.94
CA ARG A 83 -2.34 -32.53 13.51
C ARG A 83 -1.06 -31.96 12.90
N VAL A 84 -0.05 -31.67 13.72
CA VAL A 84 1.17 -30.98 13.25
C VAL A 84 1.88 -31.74 12.14
N GLU A 85 2.04 -33.05 12.27
CA GLU A 85 2.74 -33.86 11.27
C GLU A 85 1.97 -33.91 9.95
N SER A 86 0.67 -34.22 9.98
CA SER A 86 -0.13 -34.24 8.75
C SER A 86 -0.21 -32.86 8.09
N VAL A 87 -0.35 -31.78 8.86
CA VAL A 87 -0.45 -30.43 8.28
C VAL A 87 0.88 -29.93 7.70
N LEU A 88 2.04 -30.34 8.25
CA LEU A 88 3.35 -29.81 7.89
C LEU A 88 4.22 -30.75 7.04
N LEU A 89 4.02 -32.06 7.12
CA LEU A 89 4.74 -33.06 6.33
C LEU A 89 3.96 -33.49 5.08
N ASP A 90 2.62 -33.48 5.11
CA ASP A 90 1.83 -33.81 3.92
C ASP A 90 1.91 -32.67 2.90
N ILE A 91 2.34 -33.02 1.68
CA ILE A 91 2.55 -32.06 0.60
C ILE A 91 1.40 -32.15 -0.40
N ALA A 92 0.89 -30.99 -0.81
CA ALA A 92 -0.22 -30.86 -1.77
C ALA A 92 -1.56 -31.49 -1.32
N ASP A 93 -1.72 -31.76 -0.03
CA ASP A 93 -2.96 -32.26 0.59
C ASP A 93 -3.67 -31.17 1.41
N SER A 94 -3.92 -30.02 0.76
CA SER A 94 -4.57 -28.88 1.41
C SER A 94 -6.08 -28.89 1.17
N ASN A 95 -6.86 -28.83 2.25
CA ASN A 95 -8.31 -28.70 2.22
C ASN A 95 -8.80 -27.25 2.02
N LYS A 96 -7.90 -26.28 1.76
CA LYS A 96 -8.27 -24.87 1.55
C LYS A 96 -8.90 -24.68 0.17
N ASP A 97 -10.06 -24.02 0.13
CA ASP A 97 -10.89 -23.82 -1.07
C ASP A 97 -10.40 -22.70 -2.02
N GLY A 98 -9.45 -21.86 -1.55
CA GLY A 98 -8.94 -20.68 -2.25
C GLY A 98 -9.96 -19.53 -2.36
N GLU A 99 -11.10 -19.65 -1.68
CA GLU A 99 -12.17 -18.66 -1.61
C GLU A 99 -12.01 -17.83 -0.33
N SER A 100 -11.93 -18.48 0.82
CA SER A 100 -11.76 -17.83 2.14
C SER A 100 -10.28 -17.58 2.50
N SER A 101 -9.39 -18.41 1.95
CA SER A 101 -7.96 -18.44 2.23
C SER A 101 -7.13 -17.88 1.09
N ALA A 102 -6.04 -17.18 1.41
CA ALA A 102 -5.06 -16.73 0.43
C ALA A 102 -4.19 -17.91 -0.08
N GLY A 103 -3.94 -18.92 0.76
CA GLY A 103 -3.23 -20.15 0.38
C GLY A 103 -4.16 -21.26 -0.14
N GLN A 104 -3.74 -21.98 -1.21
CA GLN A 104 -4.56 -23.04 -1.83
C GLN A 104 -3.93 -24.44 -1.77
N PHE A 105 -2.63 -24.59 -2.07
CA PHE A 105 -2.03 -25.90 -2.35
C PHE A 105 -1.12 -26.47 -1.25
N GLY A 106 -0.97 -25.80 -0.09
CA GLY A 106 -0.13 -26.30 1.01
C GLY A 106 1.38 -26.39 0.75
N ILE A 107 1.85 -26.09 -0.47
CA ILE A 107 3.26 -26.15 -0.90
C ILE A 107 4.05 -24.89 -0.51
N GLY A 108 3.39 -23.73 -0.45
CA GLY A 108 4.02 -22.43 -0.22
C GLY A 108 4.85 -22.32 1.07
N ARG A 109 4.68 -23.23 2.03
CA ARG A 109 5.47 -23.25 3.27
C ARG A 109 6.92 -23.73 3.06
N LEU A 110 7.16 -24.66 2.13
CA LEU A 110 8.48 -25.31 1.94
C LEU A 110 9.44 -24.50 1.05
N VAL A 111 8.94 -23.46 0.40
CA VAL A 111 9.67 -22.66 -0.61
C VAL A 111 10.89 -21.95 -0.02
N GLY A 112 10.84 -21.58 1.27
CA GLY A 112 11.97 -21.02 2.00
C GLY A 112 13.14 -21.99 2.15
N GLY A 113 12.88 -23.29 2.02
CA GLY A 113 13.90 -24.33 2.05
C GLY A 113 14.97 -24.11 0.99
N TYR A 114 14.63 -23.60 -0.20
CA TYR A 114 15.62 -23.37 -1.27
C TYR A 114 16.82 -22.52 -0.81
N PHE A 115 16.51 -21.51 0.00
CA PHE A 115 17.43 -20.42 0.35
C PHE A 115 18.23 -20.66 1.63
N CYS A 116 17.99 -21.77 2.34
CA CYS A 116 18.62 -22.03 3.64
C CYS A 116 19.19 -23.46 3.73
N LYS A 117 19.85 -23.77 4.85
CA LYS A 117 20.32 -25.13 5.18
C LYS A 117 19.37 -25.88 6.10
N LYS A 118 18.62 -25.14 6.91
CA LYS A 118 17.64 -25.68 7.86
C LYS A 118 16.41 -24.79 7.85
N LEU A 119 15.25 -25.40 7.69
CA LEU A 119 13.93 -24.78 7.79
C LEU A 119 13.21 -25.40 8.97
N SER A 120 12.60 -24.61 9.84
CA SER A 120 11.73 -25.15 10.89
C SER A 120 10.42 -24.39 11.02
N PHE A 121 9.41 -25.12 11.46
CA PHE A 121 8.07 -24.65 11.73
C PHE A 121 7.73 -24.99 13.17
N ARG A 122 7.53 -23.98 14.01
CA ARG A 122 7.13 -24.14 15.40
C ARG A 122 5.75 -23.56 15.61
N THR A 123 4.89 -24.23 16.37
CA THR A 123 3.51 -23.79 16.56
C THR A 123 2.95 -24.26 17.89
N THR A 124 2.01 -23.47 18.42
CA THR A 124 1.19 -23.79 19.58
C THR A 124 -0.27 -23.64 19.21
N TYR A 125 -1.16 -24.26 19.97
CA TYR A 125 -2.60 -24.11 19.79
C TYR A 125 -3.24 -23.81 21.15
N LYS A 126 -4.17 -22.84 21.17
CA LYS A 126 -4.80 -22.41 22.41
C LYS A 126 -5.49 -23.58 23.11
N GLY A 127 -5.12 -23.84 24.36
CA GLY A 127 -5.61 -24.95 25.16
C GLY A 127 -4.62 -26.11 25.31
N GLU A 128 -3.48 -26.09 24.63
CA GLU A 128 -2.42 -27.11 24.72
C GLU A 128 -1.17 -26.55 25.43
N GLU A 129 -0.58 -27.32 26.35
CA GLU A 129 0.63 -26.92 27.12
C GLU A 129 1.94 -27.20 26.38
N PHE A 130 1.88 -27.31 25.05
CA PHE A 130 3.01 -27.75 24.23
C PHE A 130 3.17 -26.91 22.98
N ALA A 131 4.42 -26.63 22.64
CA ALA A 131 4.81 -26.20 21.30
C ALA A 131 5.35 -27.41 20.51
N SER A 132 4.81 -27.67 19.33
CA SER A 132 5.38 -28.64 18.39
C SER A 132 6.28 -27.94 17.38
N GLU A 133 7.40 -28.55 17.03
CA GLU A 133 8.31 -28.06 16.01
C GLU A 133 8.67 -29.16 15.00
N ILE A 134 8.46 -28.89 13.72
CA ILE A 134 8.98 -29.70 12.63
C ILE A 134 10.22 -29.03 12.06
N VAL A 135 11.30 -29.79 11.93
CA VAL A 135 12.60 -29.34 11.44
C VAL A 135 12.97 -30.12 10.19
N PHE A 136 13.27 -29.41 9.10
CA PHE A 136 13.77 -29.95 7.84
C PHE A 136 15.26 -29.67 7.67
N ASP A 137 16.02 -30.73 7.40
CA ASP A 137 17.42 -30.67 6.96
C ASP A 137 17.48 -30.50 5.43
N ILE A 138 17.63 -29.25 4.99
CA ILE A 138 17.63 -28.93 3.56
C ILE A 138 18.90 -29.44 2.89
N ASP A 139 20.05 -29.41 3.55
CA ASP A 139 21.31 -29.91 2.98
C ASP A 139 21.16 -31.41 2.68
N LYS A 140 20.51 -32.18 3.56
CA LYS A 140 20.17 -33.58 3.32
C LYS A 140 19.18 -33.77 2.17
N ILE A 141 18.11 -32.97 2.09
CA ILE A 141 17.16 -33.01 0.97
C ILE A 141 17.89 -32.75 -0.36
N LYS A 142 18.72 -31.70 -0.43
CA LYS A 142 19.52 -31.35 -1.61
C LYS A 142 20.48 -32.49 -2.00
N ALA A 143 21.15 -33.11 -1.02
CA ALA A 143 22.02 -34.25 -1.28
C ALA A 143 21.29 -35.45 -1.90
N ILE A 144 20.11 -35.80 -1.37
CA ILE A 144 19.28 -36.89 -1.91
C ILE A 144 18.79 -36.56 -3.32
N LEU A 145 18.37 -35.32 -3.57
CA LEU A 145 17.86 -34.91 -4.88
C LEU A 145 18.93 -34.90 -5.97
N ASN A 146 20.18 -34.57 -5.62
CA ASN A 146 21.31 -34.52 -6.55
C ASN A 146 21.94 -35.90 -6.84
N ASP A 147 21.64 -36.94 -6.07
CA ASP A 147 22.14 -38.30 -6.33
C ASP A 147 21.28 -39.01 -7.38
N GLU A 148 21.73 -39.12 -8.62
CA GLU A 148 20.96 -39.80 -9.69
C GLU A 148 20.66 -41.29 -9.42
N ASN A 149 21.45 -41.92 -8.54
CA ASN A 149 21.27 -43.32 -8.13
C ASN A 149 20.24 -43.48 -7.01
N ASP A 150 19.96 -42.43 -6.24
CA ASP A 150 18.93 -42.49 -5.22
C ASP A 150 17.55 -42.52 -5.89
N LYS A 151 16.84 -43.63 -5.68
CA LYS A 151 15.51 -43.89 -6.21
C LYS A 151 14.45 -43.78 -5.13
N ARG A 152 14.57 -42.95 -4.09
CA ARG A 152 13.49 -42.72 -3.11
C ARG A 152 12.29 -42.01 -3.73
N ASP A 153 11.12 -42.19 -3.14
CA ASP A 153 9.95 -41.39 -3.51
C ASP A 153 9.95 -40.06 -2.74
N ALA A 154 9.02 -39.18 -3.10
CA ALA A 154 8.92 -37.87 -2.49
C ALA A 154 8.69 -37.94 -0.97
N THR A 155 7.90 -38.91 -0.50
CA THR A 155 7.57 -39.11 0.91
C THR A 155 8.80 -39.58 1.69
N ASP A 156 9.48 -40.61 1.20
CA ASP A 156 10.72 -41.13 1.79
C ASP A 156 11.79 -40.03 1.98
N VAL A 157 11.88 -39.08 1.04
CA VAL A 157 12.81 -37.94 1.14
C VAL A 157 12.46 -37.05 2.32
N ILE A 158 11.20 -36.63 2.41
CA ILE A 158 10.70 -35.75 3.47
C ILE A 158 10.84 -36.41 4.84
N ASP A 159 10.40 -37.66 4.98
CA ASP A 159 10.47 -38.40 6.23
C ASP A 159 11.92 -38.59 6.69
N SER A 160 12.82 -38.90 5.75
CA SER A 160 14.23 -39.10 6.09
C SER A 160 14.96 -37.81 6.49
N ALA A 161 14.45 -36.65 6.09
CA ALA A 161 15.11 -35.35 6.29
C ALA A 161 14.30 -34.39 7.18
N SER A 162 13.27 -34.88 7.85
CA SER A 162 12.50 -34.13 8.83
C SER A 162 12.60 -34.76 10.22
N SER A 163 12.33 -33.95 11.24
CA SER A 163 12.25 -34.40 12.63
C SER A 163 11.23 -33.56 13.38
N ARG A 164 10.64 -34.16 14.42
CA ARG A 164 9.68 -33.51 15.30
C ARG A 164 10.25 -33.32 16.70
N ASN A 165 10.08 -32.12 17.25
CA ASN A 165 10.37 -31.80 18.64
C ASN A 165 9.10 -31.31 19.34
N LEU A 166 9.04 -31.50 20.66
CA LEU A 166 7.99 -31.01 21.53
C LEU A 166 8.64 -30.23 22.67
N TYR A 167 8.06 -29.09 23.04
CA TYR A 167 8.53 -28.24 24.11
C TYR A 167 7.36 -27.86 25.01
N ASP A 168 7.60 -27.69 26.31
CA ASP A 168 6.61 -27.12 27.22
C ASP A 168 6.33 -25.66 26.82
N GLU A 169 5.06 -25.25 26.86
CA GLU A 169 4.66 -23.89 26.51
C GLU A 169 3.38 -23.48 27.26
N ASN A 170 3.12 -22.18 27.32
CA ASN A 170 1.91 -21.67 27.96
C ASN A 170 0.65 -22.14 27.21
N LYS A 171 -0.30 -22.70 27.97
CA LYS A 171 -1.61 -23.16 27.47
C LYS A 171 -2.40 -22.09 26.72
N ASP A 172 -2.24 -20.82 27.09
CA ASP A 172 -2.95 -19.70 26.48
C ASP A 172 -2.27 -19.18 25.21
N ASP A 173 -1.04 -19.60 24.91
CA ASP A 173 -0.29 -19.13 23.75
C ASP A 173 -0.77 -19.80 22.46
N HIS A 174 -0.91 -19.00 21.41
CA HIS A 174 -1.28 -19.45 20.07
C HIS A 174 -0.46 -18.69 19.02
N TYR A 175 0.33 -19.43 18.23
CA TYR A 175 1.16 -18.83 17.20
C TYR A 175 1.67 -19.87 16.20
N PHE A 176 2.20 -19.36 15.09
CA PHE A 176 3.07 -20.09 14.20
C PHE A 176 4.37 -19.31 13.96
N ILE A 177 5.50 -20.01 13.94
CA ILE A 177 6.84 -19.48 13.72
C ILE A 177 7.49 -20.27 12.59
N VAL A 178 7.94 -19.54 11.57
CA VAL A 178 8.81 -20.05 10.52
C VAL A 178 10.22 -19.57 10.78
N THR A 179 11.19 -20.48 10.70
CA THR A 179 12.60 -20.14 10.92
C THR A 179 13.46 -20.69 9.79
N LEU A 180 14.24 -19.82 9.16
CA LEU A 180 15.24 -20.18 8.15
C LEU A 180 16.63 -19.90 8.73
N CYS A 181 17.44 -20.96 8.84
CA CYS A 181 18.79 -20.89 9.40
C CYS A 181 19.84 -21.09 8.31
N ASN A 182 20.94 -20.34 8.43
CA ASN A 182 22.06 -20.37 7.49
C ASN A 182 21.61 -20.06 6.06
N ILE A 183 20.94 -18.93 5.87
CA ILE A 183 20.58 -18.41 4.55
C ILE A 183 21.83 -18.38 3.66
N ASP A 184 21.66 -18.84 2.42
CA ASP A 184 22.72 -18.88 1.42
C ASP A 184 23.13 -17.45 1.03
N LEU A 185 24.44 -17.21 1.03
CA LEU A 185 25.04 -15.89 0.80
C LEU A 185 24.84 -15.40 -0.64
N GLN A 186 24.46 -16.27 -1.57
CA GLN A 186 24.08 -15.86 -2.93
C GLN A 186 22.76 -15.08 -2.98
N TYR A 187 21.96 -15.07 -1.90
CA TYR A 187 20.69 -14.34 -1.79
C TYR A 187 20.74 -13.25 -0.70
N PRO A 188 21.64 -12.25 -0.81
CA PRO A 188 21.82 -11.24 0.23
C PRO A 188 20.59 -10.34 0.44
N ALA A 189 19.70 -10.24 -0.57
CA ALA A 189 18.45 -9.49 -0.47
C ALA A 189 17.53 -10.01 0.64
N LEU A 190 17.53 -11.33 0.90
CA LEU A 190 16.76 -11.94 1.98
C LEU A 190 17.22 -11.50 3.38
N LEU A 191 18.48 -11.10 3.51
CA LEU A 191 19.07 -10.67 4.78
C LEU A 191 19.10 -9.15 4.93
N ASN A 192 18.53 -8.41 3.99
CA ASN A 192 18.49 -6.95 4.03
C ASN A 192 17.11 -6.45 4.48
N LYS A 193 17.06 -5.92 5.71
CA LYS A 193 15.83 -5.39 6.32
C LYS A 193 15.11 -4.39 5.42
N ASP A 194 15.82 -3.44 4.81
CA ASP A 194 15.20 -2.35 4.06
C ASP A 194 14.61 -2.87 2.74
N ILE A 195 15.32 -3.76 2.04
CA ILE A 195 14.81 -4.41 0.83
C ILE A 195 13.53 -5.20 1.13
N ILE A 196 13.50 -5.97 2.22
CA ILE A 196 12.32 -6.76 2.59
C ILE A 196 11.18 -5.88 3.09
N ALA A 197 11.47 -4.83 3.87
CA ALA A 197 10.47 -3.84 4.27
C ALA A 197 9.82 -3.20 3.05
N ASP A 198 10.62 -2.80 2.07
CA ASP A 198 10.17 -2.14 0.86
C ASP A 198 9.27 -3.03 0.02
N TYR A 199 9.67 -4.30 -0.13
CA TYR A 199 8.87 -5.32 -0.78
C TYR A 199 7.53 -5.56 -0.07
N LEU A 200 7.54 -5.76 1.25
CA LEU A 200 6.32 -6.05 2.00
C LEU A 200 5.37 -4.86 2.09
N ARG A 201 5.88 -3.62 2.15
CA ARG A 201 5.04 -2.41 2.08
C ARG A 201 4.22 -2.33 0.79
N GLU A 202 4.69 -2.97 -0.27
CA GLU A 202 3.99 -3.06 -1.54
C GLU A 202 3.00 -4.24 -1.57
N VAL A 203 3.47 -5.45 -1.29
CA VAL A 203 2.68 -6.66 -1.55
C VAL A 203 1.80 -7.11 -0.40
N ALA A 204 2.15 -6.79 0.85
CA ALA A 204 1.51 -7.33 2.04
C ALA A 204 0.24 -6.56 2.43
N PRO A 205 -0.65 -7.15 3.26
CA PRO A 205 -1.87 -6.51 3.72
C PRO A 205 -1.59 -5.56 4.92
N VAL A 206 -0.64 -4.63 4.74
CA VAL A 206 -0.32 -3.61 5.74
C VAL A 206 -1.29 -2.43 5.65
N ASP A 207 -1.40 -1.68 6.74
CA ASP A 207 -2.24 -0.50 6.83
C ASP A 207 -1.65 0.69 6.07
N TYR A 208 -2.47 1.71 5.83
CA TYR A 208 -2.05 3.01 5.33
C TYR A 208 -1.42 3.86 6.44
N SER A 209 -0.59 4.83 6.06
CA SER A 209 -0.15 5.84 7.01
C SER A 209 -1.32 6.64 7.57
N ALA A 210 -1.21 7.09 8.82
CA ALA A 210 -2.24 7.92 9.45
C ALA A 210 -2.52 9.20 8.63
N GLN A 211 -1.48 9.76 8.01
CA GLN A 211 -1.61 10.92 7.14
C GLN A 211 -2.46 10.61 5.90
N PHE A 212 -2.16 9.53 5.18
CA PHE A 212 -2.92 9.12 4.00
C PHE A 212 -4.37 8.78 4.36
N ARG A 213 -4.58 8.03 5.46
CA ARG A 213 -5.92 7.67 5.93
C ARG A 213 -6.77 8.89 6.24
N ASN A 214 -6.26 9.80 7.06
CA ASN A 214 -7.04 10.92 7.56
C ASN A 214 -7.30 11.98 6.49
N GLN A 215 -6.34 12.23 5.61
CA GLN A 215 -6.45 13.33 4.64
C GLN A 215 -7.03 12.91 3.29
N LEU A 216 -6.91 11.63 2.92
CA LEU A 216 -7.35 11.15 1.60
C LEU A 216 -8.47 10.11 1.70
N ILE A 217 -8.28 9.03 2.47
CA ILE A 217 -9.32 7.98 2.56
C ILE A 217 -10.58 8.54 3.21
N MET A 218 -10.50 9.08 4.42
CA MET A 218 -11.66 9.54 5.19
C MET A 218 -12.40 10.72 4.56
N THR A 219 -11.73 11.51 3.72
CA THR A 219 -12.31 12.66 3.01
C THR A 219 -12.91 12.29 1.66
N SER A 220 -12.54 11.13 1.10
CA SER A 220 -12.93 10.71 -0.25
C SER A 220 -13.89 9.51 -0.26
N VAL A 221 -13.82 8.63 0.75
CA VAL A 221 -14.70 7.47 0.85
C VAL A 221 -16.12 7.91 1.21
N SER A 222 -17.13 7.33 0.55
CA SER A 222 -18.54 7.62 0.83
C SER A 222 -19.45 6.49 0.37
N GLY A 223 -20.65 6.40 0.95
CA GLY A 223 -21.71 5.48 0.52
C GLY A 223 -21.30 4.01 0.65
N GLU A 224 -21.53 3.21 -0.40
CA GLU A 224 -21.23 1.77 -0.40
C GLU A 224 -19.74 1.45 -0.17
N TYR A 225 -18.84 2.41 -0.44
CA TYR A 225 -17.40 2.20 -0.28
C TYR A 225 -16.92 2.27 1.16
N GLU A 226 -17.70 2.84 2.09
CA GLU A 226 -17.29 2.92 3.50
C GLU A 226 -17.15 1.55 4.15
N GLU A 227 -18.12 0.67 3.91
CA GLU A 227 -18.10 -0.70 4.42
C GLU A 227 -17.00 -1.53 3.73
N LEU A 228 -16.88 -1.40 2.41
CA LEU A 228 -15.82 -2.06 1.64
C LEU A 228 -14.42 -1.63 2.13
N GLN A 229 -14.21 -0.34 2.38
CA GLN A 229 -12.95 0.21 2.86
C GLN A 229 -12.61 -0.23 4.29
N LYS A 230 -13.60 -0.33 5.18
CA LYS A 230 -13.43 -0.86 6.54
C LYS A 230 -13.02 -2.35 6.52
N ASN A 231 -13.52 -3.10 5.53
CA ASN A 231 -13.31 -4.54 5.40
C ASN A 231 -12.12 -4.94 4.52
N VAL A 232 -11.26 -4.01 4.09
CA VAL A 232 -10.04 -4.34 3.31
C VAL A 232 -9.17 -5.37 4.03
N GLY A 233 -9.18 -5.39 5.37
CA GLY A 233 -8.44 -6.36 6.17
C GLY A 233 -6.95 -6.05 6.14
N TYR A 234 -6.47 -5.39 7.18
CA TYR A 234 -5.06 -5.16 7.42
C TYR A 234 -4.71 -5.57 8.84
N PHE A 235 -3.44 -5.85 9.09
CA PHE A 235 -2.94 -6.14 10.42
C PHE A 235 -1.48 -5.65 10.57
N PRO A 236 -1.06 -5.34 11.81
CA PRO A 236 0.33 -4.97 12.10
C PRO A 236 1.35 -5.99 11.58
N ILE A 237 2.28 -5.52 10.76
CA ILE A 237 3.49 -6.25 10.39
C ILE A 237 4.69 -5.42 10.83
N SER A 238 5.68 -6.06 11.45
CA SER A 238 6.92 -5.41 11.85
C SER A 238 8.15 -6.18 11.38
N ILE A 239 9.23 -5.46 11.09
CA ILE A 239 10.53 -6.03 10.74
C ILE A 239 11.58 -5.49 11.71
N ASN A 240 12.22 -6.40 12.46
CA ASN A 240 13.14 -6.08 13.56
C ASN A 240 12.55 -5.02 14.51
N GLY A 241 11.28 -5.21 14.91
CA GLY A 241 10.54 -4.32 15.80
C GLY A 241 10.01 -3.02 15.16
N THR A 242 10.31 -2.74 13.89
CA THR A 242 9.79 -1.55 13.20
C THR A 242 8.53 -1.90 12.40
N ALA A 243 7.39 -1.28 12.73
CA ALA A 243 6.15 -1.44 11.98
C ALA A 243 6.31 -0.93 10.53
N ILE A 244 5.62 -1.58 9.59
CA ILE A 244 5.58 -1.17 8.19
C ILE A 244 4.15 -0.82 7.77
N GLU A 245 4.04 0.16 6.87
CA GLU A 245 2.79 0.69 6.34
C GLU A 245 2.92 0.92 4.83
N LYS A 246 1.78 1.01 4.12
CA LYS A 246 1.76 1.29 2.68
C LYS A 246 2.45 2.63 2.40
N ARG A 247 3.15 2.70 1.27
CA ARG A 247 3.99 3.84 0.85
C ARG A 247 3.23 5.02 0.25
N TYR A 248 1.90 5.00 0.24
CA TYR A 248 1.13 6.10 -0.31
C TYR A 248 1.28 7.36 0.57
N GLY A 249 1.86 8.40 -0.03
CA GLY A 249 1.94 9.74 0.56
C GLY A 249 0.83 10.66 0.04
N LEU A 250 0.88 11.93 0.46
CA LEU A 250 -0.02 12.99 -0.07
C LEU A 250 0.43 13.55 -1.42
N ARG A 251 1.63 13.17 -1.86
CA ARG A 251 2.22 13.55 -3.14
C ARG A 251 2.76 12.31 -3.82
N VAL A 252 2.68 12.31 -5.14
CA VAL A 252 3.26 11.27 -5.97
C VAL A 252 4.78 11.44 -6.04
N VAL A 253 5.51 10.38 -5.69
CA VAL A 253 6.97 10.39 -5.71
C VAL A 253 7.49 10.55 -7.15
N GLY A 254 8.46 11.44 -7.35
CA GLY A 254 9.07 11.70 -8.66
C GLY A 254 8.30 12.65 -9.58
N THR A 255 6.97 12.76 -9.46
CA THR A 255 6.20 13.84 -10.12
C THR A 255 5.98 15.05 -9.23
N ASN A 256 5.93 14.83 -7.91
CA ASN A 256 5.58 15.80 -6.88
C ASN A 256 4.14 16.34 -7.00
N ASP A 257 3.30 15.68 -7.81
CA ASP A 257 1.89 16.03 -7.94
C ASP A 257 1.18 15.80 -6.61
N THR A 258 0.43 16.81 -6.15
CA THR A 258 -0.44 16.68 -4.98
C THR A 258 -1.60 15.75 -5.30
N ILE A 259 -1.92 14.83 -4.39
CA ILE A 259 -3.13 14.02 -4.46
C ILE A 259 -4.28 14.85 -3.88
N ASN A 260 -5.20 15.27 -4.75
CA ASN A 260 -6.32 16.13 -4.39
C ASN A 260 -7.49 15.37 -3.74
N GLY A 261 -7.48 14.05 -3.84
CA GLY A 261 -8.50 13.15 -3.33
C GLY A 261 -8.38 11.78 -3.99
N LEU A 262 -9.21 10.84 -3.56
CA LEU A 262 -9.30 9.51 -4.16
C LEU A 262 -10.63 9.39 -4.91
N GLU A 263 -10.59 8.79 -6.09
CA GLU A 263 -11.80 8.44 -6.83
C GLU A 263 -12.08 6.95 -6.67
N TYR A 264 -13.18 6.63 -6.01
CA TYR A 264 -13.64 5.26 -5.80
C TYR A 264 -14.49 4.77 -6.96
N PHE A 265 -14.41 3.47 -7.25
CA PHE A 265 -15.17 2.84 -8.32
C PHE A 265 -15.50 1.38 -8.01
N SER A 266 -16.49 0.84 -8.72
CA SER A 266 -16.87 -0.58 -8.66
C SER A 266 -16.93 -1.19 -10.05
N LEU A 267 -16.48 -2.43 -10.18
CA LEU A 267 -16.60 -3.27 -11.36
C LEU A 267 -17.67 -4.32 -11.07
N LYS A 268 -18.88 -4.05 -11.56
CA LYS A 268 -20.09 -4.86 -11.35
C LYS A 268 -20.55 -5.46 -12.68
N ASP A 269 -21.12 -6.64 -12.60
CA ASP A 269 -21.74 -7.37 -13.70
C ASP A 269 -23.15 -7.81 -13.28
N ASP A 270 -24.10 -7.82 -14.22
CA ASP A 270 -25.50 -8.15 -13.92
C ASP A 270 -25.69 -9.61 -13.49
N THR A 271 -24.82 -10.51 -13.95
CA THR A 271 -24.87 -11.95 -13.63
C THR A 271 -24.05 -12.27 -12.37
N TYR A 272 -22.85 -11.69 -12.26
CA TYR A 272 -21.89 -12.05 -11.21
C TYR A 272 -21.81 -11.06 -10.03
N GLY A 273 -22.60 -9.98 -10.08
CA GLY A 273 -22.64 -8.96 -9.03
C GLY A 273 -21.35 -8.14 -8.94
N LEU A 274 -20.95 -7.78 -7.72
CA LEU A 274 -19.71 -7.04 -7.48
C LEU A 274 -18.49 -7.95 -7.67
N LEU A 275 -17.74 -7.75 -8.75
CA LEU A 275 -16.52 -8.50 -9.03
C LEU A 275 -15.30 -7.90 -8.33
N ALA A 276 -15.16 -6.58 -8.41
CA ALA A 276 -14.09 -5.83 -7.75
C ALA A 276 -14.54 -4.40 -7.45
N TRP A 277 -13.81 -3.74 -6.57
CA TRP A 277 -13.92 -2.30 -6.33
C TRP A 277 -12.52 -1.72 -6.15
N GLY A 278 -12.39 -0.41 -6.15
CA GLY A 278 -11.08 0.19 -5.99
C GLY A 278 -11.12 1.68 -5.83
N TRP A 279 -9.93 2.24 -5.77
CA TRP A 279 -9.71 3.68 -5.76
C TRP A 279 -8.47 4.03 -6.58
N TYR A 280 -8.41 5.26 -7.07
CA TYR A 280 -7.19 5.84 -7.63
C TYR A 280 -7.00 7.29 -7.20
N ALA A 281 -5.75 7.72 -7.14
CA ALA A 281 -5.38 9.08 -6.77
C ALA A 281 -5.76 10.07 -7.88
N LEU A 282 -6.54 11.10 -7.53
CA LEU A 282 -6.78 12.25 -8.39
C LEU A 282 -5.62 13.23 -8.25
N THR A 283 -4.82 13.31 -9.31
CA THR A 283 -3.67 14.20 -9.40
C THR A 283 -3.85 15.15 -10.58
N ASP A 284 -2.88 16.03 -10.77
CA ASP A 284 -2.81 16.86 -11.96
C ASP A 284 -2.35 16.06 -13.20
N PHE A 285 -1.86 14.83 -13.03
CA PHE A 285 -1.34 13.98 -14.11
C PHE A 285 -0.22 14.67 -14.90
N THR A 286 0.71 15.35 -14.22
CA THR A 286 1.64 16.25 -14.90
C THR A 286 2.59 15.51 -15.84
N LYS A 287 3.00 14.30 -15.46
CA LYS A 287 3.84 13.40 -16.25
C LYS A 287 3.64 11.97 -15.77
N ALA A 288 4.07 11.01 -16.58
CA ALA A 288 4.15 9.63 -16.15
C ALA A 288 5.06 9.50 -14.92
N ILE A 289 4.59 8.76 -13.93
CA ILE A 289 5.29 8.44 -12.70
C ILE A 289 6.52 7.57 -13.04
N PRO A 290 7.71 7.94 -12.53
CA PRO A 290 8.93 7.21 -12.84
C PRO A 290 8.96 5.84 -12.15
N VAL A 291 9.74 4.91 -12.72
CA VAL A 291 9.92 3.55 -12.20
C VAL A 291 10.59 3.53 -10.82
N SER A 292 11.30 4.60 -10.43
CA SER A 292 11.86 4.76 -9.09
C SER A 292 10.81 4.79 -7.98
N ASP A 293 9.56 5.05 -8.34
CA ASP A 293 8.43 5.03 -7.44
C ASP A 293 7.72 3.68 -7.48
N THR A 294 7.97 2.86 -6.48
CA THR A 294 7.43 1.49 -6.36
C THR A 294 5.93 1.48 -6.03
N SER A 295 5.30 2.62 -5.76
CA SER A 295 3.85 2.73 -5.60
C SER A 295 3.12 3.14 -6.86
N SER A 296 3.85 3.42 -7.95
CA SER A 296 3.29 3.74 -9.27
C SER A 296 2.46 2.59 -9.82
N GLN A 297 1.42 2.91 -10.60
CA GLN A 297 0.47 1.99 -11.26
C GLN A 297 -0.65 1.45 -10.36
N PHE A 298 -1.70 0.89 -10.99
CA PHE A 298 -2.73 0.16 -10.27
C PHE A 298 -2.21 -1.16 -9.71
N ARG A 299 -2.60 -1.49 -8.48
CA ARG A 299 -2.32 -2.78 -7.83
C ARG A 299 -3.59 -3.61 -7.71
N LEU A 300 -3.58 -4.80 -8.33
CA LEU A 300 -4.63 -5.78 -8.12
C LEU A 300 -4.39 -6.48 -6.78
N ARG A 301 -5.42 -6.57 -5.94
CA ARG A 301 -5.34 -7.19 -4.62
C ARG A 301 -6.46 -8.21 -4.42
N LYS A 302 -6.11 -9.37 -3.89
CA LYS A 302 -7.07 -10.33 -3.31
C LYS A 302 -6.76 -10.43 -1.82
N HIS A 303 -7.78 -10.20 -0.98
CA HIS A 303 -7.60 -10.16 0.47
C HIS A 303 -6.50 -9.18 0.95
N ASN A 304 -6.40 -8.03 0.28
CA ASN A 304 -5.38 -6.99 0.49
C ASN A 304 -3.92 -7.42 0.23
N ILE A 305 -3.69 -8.63 -0.28
CA ILE A 305 -2.39 -9.05 -0.79
C ILE A 305 -2.34 -8.80 -2.30
N GLN A 306 -1.21 -8.27 -2.78
CA GLN A 306 -1.01 -8.00 -4.20
C GLN A 306 -1.00 -9.30 -5.03
N VAL A 307 -1.64 -9.23 -6.20
CA VAL A 307 -1.66 -10.27 -7.22
C VAL A 307 -0.72 -9.86 -8.35
N GLY A 308 0.27 -10.71 -8.64
CA GLY A 308 1.32 -10.42 -9.62
C GLY A 308 2.18 -9.20 -9.29
N GLU A 309 2.96 -8.80 -10.29
CA GLU A 309 3.88 -7.67 -10.18
C GLU A 309 3.15 -6.33 -10.40
N ALA A 310 3.85 -5.25 -10.06
CA ALA A 310 3.36 -3.88 -10.13
C ALA A 310 2.70 -3.52 -11.48
N ASP A 311 3.24 -4.04 -12.58
CA ASP A 311 2.86 -3.72 -13.93
C ASP A 311 1.89 -4.73 -14.56
N MET A 312 1.45 -5.76 -13.82
CA MET A 312 0.56 -6.82 -14.30
C MET A 312 -0.68 -6.27 -15.02
N LEU A 313 -1.27 -5.21 -14.47
CA LEU A 313 -2.48 -4.61 -15.03
C LEU A 313 -2.23 -3.77 -16.31
N THR A 314 -0.98 -3.50 -16.67
CA THR A 314 -0.62 -2.71 -17.87
C THR A 314 -1.13 -3.37 -19.16
N THR A 315 -1.23 -4.70 -19.19
CA THR A 315 -1.76 -5.45 -20.33
C THR A 315 -3.24 -5.16 -20.63
N TYR A 316 -3.98 -4.59 -19.68
CA TYR A 316 -5.39 -4.21 -19.85
C TYR A 316 -5.60 -2.79 -20.36
N PHE A 317 -4.54 -1.96 -20.44
CA PHE A 317 -4.63 -0.69 -21.15
C PHE A 317 -4.69 -0.93 -22.67
N PRO A 318 -5.28 0.00 -23.46
CA PRO A 318 -5.20 -0.05 -24.92
C PRO A 318 -3.77 -0.29 -25.41
N ARG A 319 -3.61 -1.06 -26.49
CA ARG A 319 -2.27 -1.44 -27.00
C ARG A 319 -1.39 -0.25 -27.37
N ASN A 320 -1.99 0.88 -27.76
CA ASN A 320 -1.30 2.14 -28.07
C ASN A 320 -0.97 2.99 -26.83
N GLU A 321 -1.35 2.52 -25.63
CA GLU A 321 -1.29 3.23 -24.35
C GLU A 321 -0.41 2.50 -23.33
N THR A 322 0.75 1.99 -23.78
CA THR A 322 1.67 1.17 -22.96
C THR A 322 2.21 1.87 -21.70
N ARG A 323 2.07 3.20 -21.61
CA ARG A 323 2.46 4.01 -20.46
C ARG A 323 1.28 4.47 -19.61
N GLY A 324 0.04 4.17 -20.00
CA GLY A 324 -1.17 4.68 -19.36
C GLY A 324 -1.22 4.36 -17.87
N ASN A 325 -0.88 3.12 -17.50
CA ASN A 325 -0.85 2.68 -16.10
C ASN A 325 0.11 3.53 -15.24
N LYS A 326 1.21 4.04 -15.82
CA LYS A 326 2.21 4.86 -15.12
C LYS A 326 1.72 6.27 -14.78
N TYR A 327 0.46 6.63 -15.04
CA TYR A 327 -0.12 7.90 -14.62
C TYR A 327 -0.92 7.80 -13.31
N PHE A 328 -1.07 6.60 -12.76
CA PHE A 328 -1.99 6.35 -11.66
C PHE A 328 -1.26 5.79 -10.44
N TYR A 329 -1.70 6.19 -9.26
CA TYR A 329 -1.67 5.35 -8.07
C TYR A 329 -3.08 4.81 -7.86
N GLY A 330 -3.21 3.53 -7.55
CA GLY A 330 -4.52 3.00 -7.18
C GLY A 330 -4.47 1.54 -6.79
N GLU A 331 -5.56 1.08 -6.20
CA GLU A 331 -5.76 -0.31 -5.83
C GLU A 331 -7.09 -0.81 -6.38
N ILE A 332 -7.10 -2.06 -6.84
CA ILE A 332 -8.27 -2.79 -7.27
C ILE A 332 -8.40 -4.02 -6.38
N HIS A 333 -9.40 -4.03 -5.50
CA HIS A 333 -9.68 -5.12 -4.59
C HIS A 333 -10.71 -6.07 -5.20
N ILE A 334 -10.33 -7.33 -5.38
CA ILE A 334 -11.24 -8.40 -5.78
C ILE A 334 -12.22 -8.65 -4.63
N ALA A 335 -13.51 -8.54 -4.93
CA ALA A 335 -14.60 -8.71 -3.97
C ALA A 335 -15.31 -10.06 -4.13
N ASN A 336 -15.40 -10.57 -5.36
CA ASN A 336 -16.06 -11.85 -5.61
C ASN A 336 -15.15 -13.02 -5.23
N GLN A 337 -15.61 -13.84 -4.28
CA GLN A 337 -14.84 -14.96 -3.73
C GLN A 337 -14.53 -16.06 -4.75
N LYS A 338 -15.37 -16.20 -5.80
CA LYS A 338 -15.18 -17.19 -6.86
C LYS A 338 -14.05 -16.86 -7.83
N ILE A 339 -13.52 -15.63 -7.79
CA ILE A 339 -12.34 -15.25 -8.56
C ILE A 339 -11.10 -15.86 -7.89
N LYS A 340 -10.53 -16.88 -8.52
CA LYS A 340 -9.32 -17.57 -8.02
C LYS A 340 -8.07 -17.03 -8.70
N LEU A 341 -6.95 -17.09 -8.00
CA LEU A 341 -5.63 -16.80 -8.56
C LEU A 341 -5.12 -18.06 -9.28
N ASN A 342 -4.22 -17.89 -10.24
CA ASN A 342 -3.49 -19.03 -10.80
C ASN A 342 -2.46 -19.57 -9.79
N SER A 343 -1.87 -20.74 -10.08
CA SER A 343 -0.95 -21.42 -9.15
C SER A 343 0.32 -20.62 -8.84
N ALA A 344 0.77 -19.77 -9.77
CA ALA A 344 1.92 -18.87 -9.59
C ALA A 344 1.58 -17.58 -8.83
N ARG A 345 0.28 -17.29 -8.63
CA ARG A 345 -0.26 -16.06 -8.05
C ARG A 345 0.17 -14.78 -8.77
N ASP A 346 0.63 -14.91 -10.01
CA ASP A 346 1.00 -13.80 -10.88
C ASP A 346 -0.18 -13.32 -11.74
N GLY A 347 -1.33 -14.00 -11.64
CA GLY A 347 -2.55 -13.63 -12.32
C GLY A 347 -3.81 -14.34 -11.83
N LEU A 348 -4.90 -14.11 -12.56
CA LEU A 348 -6.19 -14.74 -12.29
C LEU A 348 -6.31 -16.08 -13.02
N ALA A 349 -6.85 -17.08 -12.33
CA ALA A 349 -7.26 -18.33 -12.95
C ALA A 349 -8.39 -18.08 -13.97
N PRO A 350 -8.49 -18.87 -15.05
CA PRO A 350 -9.49 -18.68 -16.09
C PRO A 350 -10.87 -19.20 -15.63
N THR A 351 -11.57 -18.40 -14.82
CA THR A 351 -12.99 -18.62 -14.47
C THR A 351 -13.89 -17.62 -15.20
N PRO A 352 -15.20 -17.91 -15.37
CA PRO A 352 -16.12 -16.95 -15.99
C PRO A 352 -16.13 -15.57 -15.31
N GLU A 353 -16.11 -15.52 -13.98
CA GLU A 353 -16.04 -14.28 -13.20
C GLU A 353 -14.72 -13.54 -13.43
N ALA A 354 -13.60 -14.26 -13.53
CA ALA A 354 -12.29 -13.68 -13.79
C ALA A 354 -12.19 -13.11 -15.20
N GLU A 355 -12.71 -13.80 -16.22
CA GLU A 355 -12.75 -13.30 -17.59
C GLU A 355 -13.67 -12.08 -17.72
N CYS A 356 -14.82 -12.07 -17.01
CA CYS A 356 -15.68 -10.89 -16.93
C CYS A 356 -14.94 -9.71 -16.28
N LEU A 357 -14.27 -9.92 -15.14
CA LEU A 357 -13.48 -8.88 -14.49
C LEU A 357 -12.40 -8.31 -15.41
N LYS A 358 -11.68 -9.16 -16.15
CA LYS A 358 -10.67 -8.72 -17.13
C LYS A 358 -11.27 -7.79 -18.19
N CYS A 359 -12.47 -8.08 -18.69
CA CYS A 359 -13.17 -7.21 -19.63
C CYS A 359 -13.60 -5.88 -18.99
N LEU A 360 -14.13 -5.90 -17.76
CA LEU A 360 -14.50 -4.68 -17.05
C LEU A 360 -13.28 -3.79 -16.76
N ILE A 361 -12.13 -4.37 -16.39
CA ILE A 361 -10.88 -3.61 -16.18
C ILE A 361 -10.45 -2.92 -17.49
N ARG A 362 -10.52 -3.60 -18.64
CA ARG A 362 -10.20 -2.99 -19.95
C ARG A 362 -11.10 -1.78 -20.24
N ASN A 363 -12.41 -1.96 -20.11
CA ASN A 363 -13.37 -0.88 -20.34
C ASN A 363 -13.16 0.31 -19.40
N PHE A 364 -12.83 0.03 -18.13
CA PHE A 364 -12.50 1.06 -17.16
C PHE A 364 -11.23 1.84 -17.56
N PHE A 365 -10.16 1.14 -17.96
CA PHE A 365 -8.91 1.76 -18.39
C PHE A 365 -9.05 2.57 -19.67
N ASP A 366 -9.90 2.16 -20.61
CA ASP A 366 -10.26 2.98 -21.79
C ASP A 366 -10.84 4.34 -21.39
N GLY A 367 -11.61 4.38 -20.29
CA GLY A 367 -12.12 5.61 -19.69
C GLY A 367 -11.00 6.49 -19.11
N LEU A 368 -10.05 5.87 -18.39
CA LEU A 368 -8.91 6.56 -17.79
C LEU A 368 -7.97 7.17 -18.83
N VAL A 369 -7.83 6.54 -20.01
CA VAL A 369 -7.06 7.10 -21.13
C VAL A 369 -7.60 8.48 -21.53
N LYS A 370 -8.92 8.61 -21.62
CA LYS A 370 -9.56 9.91 -21.94
C LYS A 370 -9.31 10.95 -20.85
N LEU A 371 -9.30 10.52 -19.58
CA LEU A 371 -9.08 11.40 -18.43
C LEU A 371 -7.67 12.00 -18.43
N TYR A 372 -6.63 11.17 -18.52
CA TYR A 372 -5.26 11.68 -18.39
C TYR A 372 -4.82 12.46 -19.65
N HIS A 373 -5.35 12.12 -20.85
CA HIS A 373 -5.14 12.94 -22.05
C HIS A 373 -5.80 14.32 -21.92
N LEU A 374 -7.01 14.39 -21.37
CA LEU A 374 -7.68 15.66 -21.06
C LEU A 374 -6.85 16.49 -20.06
N ALA A 375 -6.33 15.84 -19.01
CA ALA A 375 -5.47 16.48 -18.02
C ALA A 375 -4.19 17.05 -18.66
N ASN A 376 -3.52 16.28 -19.52
CA ASN A 376 -2.32 16.71 -20.24
C ASN A 376 -2.58 17.87 -21.21
N ASP A 377 -3.70 17.85 -21.94
CA ASP A 377 -4.11 18.95 -22.81
C ASP A 377 -4.42 20.22 -22.01
N THR A 378 -5.07 20.05 -20.85
CA THR A 378 -5.37 21.15 -19.92
C THR A 378 -4.07 21.74 -19.38
N LYS A 379 -3.17 20.89 -18.89
CA LYS A 379 -1.84 21.28 -18.41
C LYS A 379 -1.11 22.16 -19.40
N LYS A 380 -0.96 21.70 -20.64
CA LYS A 380 -0.25 22.45 -21.70
C LYS A 380 -0.89 23.82 -21.95
N ALA A 381 -2.21 23.91 -21.89
CA ALA A 381 -2.92 25.17 -22.04
C ALA A 381 -2.71 26.09 -20.82
N VAL A 382 -2.69 25.54 -19.60
CA VAL A 382 -2.37 26.29 -18.36
C VAL A 382 -0.92 26.76 -18.37
N GLU A 383 0.05 25.93 -18.72
CA GLU A 383 1.47 26.33 -18.80
C GLU A 383 1.66 27.50 -19.77
N ARG A 384 1.06 27.42 -20.97
CA ARG A 384 1.06 28.54 -21.93
C ARG A 384 0.41 29.80 -21.39
N TYR A 385 -0.64 29.67 -20.57
CA TYR A 385 -1.30 30.79 -19.90
C TYR A 385 -0.35 31.44 -18.89
N ILE A 386 0.27 30.63 -18.01
CA ILE A 386 1.17 31.08 -16.96
C ILE A 386 2.40 31.78 -17.57
N ASP A 387 3.02 31.19 -18.60
CA ASP A 387 4.19 31.76 -19.27
C ASP A 387 3.87 33.12 -19.90
N ALA A 388 2.74 33.21 -20.60
CA ALA A 388 2.29 34.47 -21.21
C ALA A 388 1.95 35.53 -20.15
N TYR A 389 1.30 35.12 -19.05
CA TYR A 389 0.93 36.02 -17.95
C TYR A 389 2.19 36.62 -17.29
N LYS A 390 3.21 35.80 -17.01
CA LYS A 390 4.49 36.27 -16.45
C LYS A 390 5.21 37.27 -17.35
N ILE A 391 5.20 37.07 -18.67
CA ILE A 391 5.81 38.01 -19.63
C ILE A 391 5.07 39.36 -19.64
N ILE A 392 3.75 39.35 -19.52
CA ILE A 392 2.92 40.57 -19.50
C ILE A 392 3.15 41.39 -18.23
N GLN A 393 3.40 40.71 -17.10
CA GLN A 393 3.63 41.37 -15.80
C GLN A 393 5.07 41.81 -15.58
N ALA A 394 6.01 41.38 -16.42
CA ALA A 394 7.41 41.78 -16.29
C ALA A 394 7.61 43.27 -16.66
N PRO A 395 8.37 44.05 -15.88
CA PRO A 395 8.44 45.51 -16.02
C PRO A 395 9.17 46.03 -17.28
N ALA A 396 9.80 45.16 -18.08
CA ALA A 396 10.43 45.53 -19.34
C ALA A 396 10.51 44.34 -20.29
N THR A 397 9.62 44.27 -21.29
CA THR A 397 9.68 43.18 -22.29
C THR A 397 9.24 43.62 -23.68
N GLU A 398 10.15 43.47 -24.65
CA GLU A 398 9.77 43.23 -26.04
C GLU A 398 8.96 41.92 -26.09
N ASN A 399 7.92 41.86 -26.95
CA ASN A 399 6.97 40.74 -27.13
C ASN A 399 5.65 40.73 -26.31
N ILE A 400 5.24 41.84 -25.67
CA ILE A 400 3.92 41.92 -24.99
C ILE A 400 2.75 41.54 -25.91
N VAL A 401 2.76 42.00 -27.17
CA VAL A 401 1.71 41.69 -28.16
C VAL A 401 1.63 40.18 -28.44
N ASN A 402 2.78 39.51 -28.53
CA ASN A 402 2.83 38.07 -28.73
C ASN A 402 2.35 37.31 -27.49
N ALA A 403 2.73 37.76 -26.29
CA ALA A 403 2.26 37.21 -25.02
C ALA A 403 0.75 37.37 -24.85
N GLN A 404 0.17 38.52 -25.19
CA GLN A 404 -1.28 38.75 -25.17
C GLN A 404 -2.03 37.81 -26.13
N LYS A 405 -1.47 37.58 -27.32
CA LYS A 405 -2.02 36.60 -28.28
C LYS A 405 -1.96 35.18 -27.70
N GLN A 406 -0.82 34.77 -27.14
CA GLN A 406 -0.65 33.47 -26.50
C GLN A 406 -1.62 33.27 -25.33
N LEU A 407 -1.81 34.28 -24.48
CA LEU A 407 -2.76 34.25 -23.37
C LEU A 407 -4.20 34.06 -23.87
N THR A 408 -4.56 34.77 -24.94
CA THR A 408 -5.89 34.68 -25.58
C THR A 408 -6.12 33.28 -26.17
N ASP A 409 -5.12 32.73 -26.86
CA ASP A 409 -5.20 31.40 -27.46
C ASP A 409 -5.25 30.30 -26.41
N ALA A 410 -4.50 30.42 -25.32
CA ALA A 410 -4.58 29.54 -24.16
C ALA A 410 -5.98 29.57 -23.52
N CYS A 411 -6.55 30.76 -23.31
CA CYS A 411 -7.93 30.92 -22.82
C CYS A 411 -8.96 30.24 -23.74
N LYS A 412 -8.84 30.42 -25.06
CA LYS A 412 -9.72 29.76 -26.04
C LYS A 412 -9.58 28.24 -25.95
N LYS A 413 -8.36 27.72 -25.85
CA LYS A 413 -8.11 26.29 -25.72
C LYS A 413 -8.72 25.73 -24.43
N LEU A 414 -8.52 26.38 -23.27
CA LEU A 414 -9.14 25.98 -22.00
C LEU A 414 -10.67 25.95 -22.07
N LYS A 415 -11.29 26.96 -22.70
CA LYS A 415 -12.74 26.98 -22.95
C LYS A 415 -13.18 25.82 -23.85
N SER A 416 -12.41 25.48 -24.88
CA SER A 416 -12.73 24.35 -25.77
C SER A 416 -12.65 23.00 -25.06
N ILE A 417 -11.64 22.82 -24.19
CA ILE A 417 -11.44 21.62 -23.38
C ILE A 417 -12.62 21.43 -22.43
N THR A 418 -13.02 22.49 -21.72
CA THR A 418 -14.13 22.47 -20.77
C THR A 418 -15.47 22.14 -21.44
N LYS A 419 -15.63 22.44 -22.74
CA LYS A 419 -16.83 22.13 -23.53
C LYS A 419 -16.78 20.76 -24.22
N SER A 420 -15.67 20.04 -24.13
CA SER A 420 -15.50 18.75 -24.80
C SER A 420 -16.36 17.67 -24.15
N LYS A 421 -16.73 16.63 -24.91
CA LYS A 421 -17.47 15.48 -24.37
C LYS A 421 -16.73 14.75 -23.24
N ASN A 422 -15.40 14.81 -23.22
CA ASN A 422 -14.61 14.16 -22.16
C ASN A 422 -14.64 14.96 -20.84
N ALA A 423 -14.96 16.26 -20.90
CA ALA A 423 -15.03 17.14 -19.72
C ALA A 423 -16.38 17.06 -18.98
N THR A 424 -17.37 16.32 -19.51
CA THR A 424 -18.68 16.16 -18.83
C THR A 424 -18.66 15.10 -17.75
N ASN A 425 -17.62 14.26 -17.69
CA ASN A 425 -17.43 13.30 -16.61
C ASN A 425 -17.13 14.04 -15.29
N PRO A 426 -17.79 13.72 -14.16
CA PRO A 426 -17.55 14.37 -12.87
C PRO A 426 -16.08 14.36 -12.43
N VAL A 427 -15.36 13.26 -12.69
CA VAL A 427 -13.93 13.15 -12.35
C VAL A 427 -13.08 14.10 -13.18
N ALA A 428 -13.39 14.19 -14.48
CA ALA A 428 -12.72 15.14 -15.37
C ALA A 428 -12.94 16.58 -14.90
N GLN A 429 -14.14 16.91 -14.39
CA GLN A 429 -14.41 18.24 -13.84
C GLN A 429 -13.56 18.54 -12.61
N LYS A 430 -13.40 17.58 -11.69
CA LYS A 430 -12.50 17.72 -10.52
C LYS A 430 -11.06 18.03 -10.95
N VAL A 431 -10.55 17.35 -11.98
CA VAL A 431 -9.21 17.62 -12.53
C VAL A 431 -9.14 19.01 -13.19
N LEU A 432 -10.15 19.40 -13.96
CA LEU A 432 -10.18 20.75 -14.55
C LEU A 432 -10.25 21.85 -13.47
N GLU A 433 -10.92 21.59 -12.35
CA GLU A 433 -11.00 22.51 -11.22
C GLU A 433 -9.65 22.67 -10.49
N SER A 434 -8.83 21.62 -10.37
CA SER A 434 -7.48 21.75 -9.81
C SER A 434 -6.63 22.72 -10.65
N TYR A 435 -6.68 22.57 -11.98
CA TYR A 435 -6.01 23.47 -12.91
C TYR A 435 -6.54 24.91 -12.89
N LYS A 436 -7.86 25.10 -12.71
CA LYS A 436 -8.44 26.44 -12.54
C LYS A 436 -7.96 27.09 -11.25
N ARG A 437 -7.86 26.33 -10.15
CA ARG A 437 -7.35 26.82 -8.87
C ARG A 437 -5.92 27.32 -9.02
N ARG A 438 -5.07 26.57 -9.72
CA ARG A 438 -3.69 26.98 -10.01
C ARG A 438 -3.56 28.30 -10.76
N ILE A 439 -4.47 28.60 -11.70
CA ILE A 439 -4.53 29.92 -12.37
C ILE A 439 -4.93 31.01 -11.36
N LYS A 440 -5.91 30.73 -10.49
CA LYS A 440 -6.38 31.69 -9.48
C LYS A 440 -5.30 32.01 -8.45
N ASP A 441 -4.56 31.00 -8.00
CA ASP A 441 -3.49 31.13 -7.02
C ASP A 441 -2.36 32.00 -7.59
N LEU A 442 -2.00 31.82 -8.87
CA LEU A 442 -1.02 32.67 -9.57
C LEU A 442 -1.40 34.17 -9.53
N HIS A 443 -2.67 34.50 -9.78
CA HIS A 443 -3.12 35.90 -9.68
C HIS A 443 -2.99 36.44 -8.25
N THR A 444 -3.24 35.59 -7.25
CA THR A 444 -3.21 35.99 -5.84
C THR A 444 -1.78 36.19 -5.32
N GLU A 445 -0.83 35.34 -5.73
CA GLU A 445 0.58 35.44 -5.34
C GLU A 445 1.26 36.69 -5.94
N MET A 446 0.96 37.04 -7.20
CA MET A 446 1.57 38.20 -7.86
C MET A 446 0.96 39.55 -7.44
N ASP A 447 -0.30 39.58 -7.01
CA ASP A 447 -0.93 40.77 -6.42
C ASP A 447 -0.33 41.11 -5.03
N GLN A 448 0.34 40.16 -4.36
CA GLN A 448 1.00 40.36 -3.07
C GLN A 448 2.47 40.83 -3.18
N GLU A 449 3.09 40.73 -4.36
CA GLU A 449 4.47 41.21 -4.63
C GLU A 449 4.51 42.68 -5.09
N ILE A 450 3.88 43.61 -4.34
CA ILE A 450 4.23 45.04 -4.44
C ILE A 450 4.26 45.68 -3.04
N PRO A 451 5.45 45.79 -2.43
CA PRO A 451 5.79 46.94 -1.62
C PRO A 451 6.71 47.85 -2.45
N CYS A 452 6.11 48.79 -3.17
CA CYS A 452 6.85 49.95 -3.68
C CYS A 452 7.21 50.83 -2.47
N ILE A 453 8.49 50.82 -2.07
CA ILE A 453 9.09 51.88 -1.25
C ILE A 453 9.86 52.80 -2.21
N PRO A 454 9.41 54.04 -2.47
CA PRO A 454 10.26 55.07 -3.02
C PRO A 454 11.20 55.60 -1.93
N ALA A 455 12.45 55.88 -2.31
CA ALA A 455 13.49 56.37 -1.43
C ALA A 455 13.23 57.81 -0.92
N SER A 456 13.32 57.94 0.40
CA SER A 456 13.84 59.06 1.22
C SER A 456 13.39 60.50 0.94
N GLU A 457 12.60 61.05 1.87
CA GLU A 457 12.85 62.34 2.54
C GLU A 457 12.16 62.33 3.93
N LEU A 458 12.94 62.53 5.00
CA LEU A 458 12.45 62.80 6.37
C LEU A 458 12.36 64.32 6.58
N PRO A 459 11.68 64.83 7.63
CA PRO A 459 10.50 64.36 8.37
C PRO A 459 9.44 65.48 8.51
N ILE A 460 8.24 65.19 9.04
CA ILE A 460 7.54 66.01 10.07
C ILE A 460 6.33 65.20 10.58
N SER A 461 6.23 65.15 11.91
CA SER A 461 5.23 64.44 12.70
C SER A 461 3.84 65.05 12.63
N SER A 462 2.80 64.20 12.70
CA SER A 462 1.52 64.45 13.39
C SER A 462 0.70 63.15 13.49
N PRO A 463 -0.23 63.02 14.47
CA PRO A 463 -0.40 61.81 15.27
C PRO A 463 -1.30 60.75 14.63
N ILE A 464 -0.96 59.49 14.93
CA ILE A 464 -1.75 58.29 14.67
C ILE A 464 -2.99 58.31 15.60
N PRO A 465 -4.21 58.05 15.10
CA PRO A 465 -5.37 57.76 15.93
C PRO A 465 -5.12 56.45 16.68
N GLN A 466 -5.23 56.47 18.01
CA GLN A 466 -5.09 55.30 18.85
C GLN A 466 -6.08 54.20 18.43
N VAL A 467 -5.56 53.14 17.83
CA VAL A 467 -6.20 51.83 17.84
C VAL A 467 -5.78 51.18 19.15
N GLU A 468 -6.74 50.86 20.01
CA GLU A 468 -6.49 50.07 21.22
C GLU A 468 -5.71 48.81 20.83
N PRO A 469 -4.56 48.50 21.46
CA PRO A 469 -3.84 47.28 21.17
C PRO A 469 -4.70 46.08 21.55
N GLU A 470 -5.00 45.19 20.59
CA GLU A 470 -5.46 43.84 20.92
C GLU A 470 -4.39 43.21 21.82
N LEU A 471 -4.71 43.00 23.10
CA LEU A 471 -3.82 42.30 24.03
C LEU A 471 -3.48 40.91 23.46
N ASP A 472 -2.19 40.62 23.36
CA ASP A 472 -1.69 39.29 23.03
C ASP A 472 -1.94 38.36 24.23
N ASP A 473 -3.00 37.54 24.13
CA ASP A 473 -3.43 36.62 25.18
C ASP A 473 -2.32 35.63 25.62
N PHE A 474 -1.21 35.50 24.87
CA PHE A 474 -0.08 34.62 25.20
C PHE A 474 1.05 35.31 25.97
N GLU A 475 1.08 36.63 26.10
CA GLU A 475 2.15 37.32 26.86
C GLU A 475 2.18 36.88 28.32
N ILE A 476 1.02 36.55 28.89
CA ILE A 476 0.91 36.08 30.27
C ILE A 476 1.69 34.78 30.52
N LEU A 477 1.89 33.94 29.50
CA LEU A 477 2.66 32.69 29.62
C LEU A 477 4.13 32.94 29.94
N ASN A 478 4.70 34.07 29.51
CA ASN A 478 6.10 34.42 29.80
C ASN A 478 6.35 34.66 31.30
N ASN A 479 5.30 34.92 32.08
CA ASN A 479 5.39 35.08 33.53
C ASN A 479 5.33 33.73 34.28
N HIS A 480 4.86 32.66 33.63
CA HIS A 480 4.61 31.35 34.24
C HIS A 480 5.54 30.24 33.70
N TYR A 481 6.09 30.42 32.50
CA TYR A 481 6.90 29.42 31.81
C TYR A 481 8.20 30.01 31.25
N PRO A 482 9.28 29.22 31.13
CA PRO A 482 10.49 29.63 30.40
C PRO A 482 10.18 30.05 28.96
N GLU A 483 10.91 31.04 28.43
CA GLU A 483 10.66 31.63 27.09
C GLU A 483 10.52 30.58 25.98
N ASP A 484 11.35 29.53 25.99
CA ASP A 484 11.31 28.46 24.98
C ASP A 484 10.01 27.66 25.01
N LEU A 485 9.47 27.42 26.22
CA LEU A 485 8.23 26.67 26.43
C LEU A 485 7.01 27.53 26.13
N ALA A 486 7.02 28.80 26.56
CA ALA A 486 5.98 29.77 26.20
C ALA A 486 5.91 29.98 24.67
N ALA A 487 7.07 30.07 24.01
CA ALA A 487 7.15 30.14 22.55
C ALA A 487 6.65 28.86 21.86
N LEU A 488 6.89 27.68 22.44
CA LEU A 488 6.36 26.42 21.92
C LEU A 488 4.84 26.36 22.03
N ILE A 489 4.27 26.69 23.20
CA ILE A 489 2.81 26.75 23.42
C ILE A 489 2.18 27.73 22.43
N ARG A 490 2.75 28.93 22.28
CA ARG A 490 2.31 29.92 21.29
C ARG A 490 2.34 29.37 19.86
N ARG A 491 3.42 28.70 19.45
CA ARG A 491 3.52 28.08 18.11
C ARG A 491 2.46 27.02 17.87
N VAL A 492 2.19 26.16 18.86
CA VAL A 492 1.16 25.12 18.77
C VAL A 492 -0.23 25.75 18.62
N CYS A 493 -0.59 26.69 19.49
CA CYS A 493 -1.90 27.37 19.43
C CYS A 493 -2.09 28.14 18.12
N MET A 494 -1.06 28.86 17.65
CA MET A 494 -1.13 29.59 16.37
C MET A 494 -1.21 28.66 15.16
N SER A 495 -0.63 27.46 15.22
CA SER A 495 -0.79 26.44 14.18
C SER A 495 -2.24 25.98 14.07
N TYR A 496 -2.92 25.76 15.20
CA TYR A 496 -4.36 25.42 15.19
C TYR A 496 -5.23 26.54 14.62
N GLN A 497 -4.91 27.80 14.92
CA GLN A 497 -5.65 28.95 14.38
C GLN A 497 -5.45 29.13 12.87
N ARG A 498 -4.23 28.93 12.35
CA ARG A 498 -3.91 29.04 10.92
C ARG A 498 -4.58 27.95 10.08
N ASN A 499 -4.82 26.79 10.66
CA ASN A 499 -5.43 25.65 9.99
C ASN A 499 -6.97 25.57 10.21
N CYS A 500 -7.56 26.57 10.85
CA CYS A 500 -8.98 26.60 11.17
C CYS A 500 -9.82 27.26 10.04
N PRO A 501 -10.96 26.68 9.63
CA PRO A 501 -11.91 27.36 8.74
C PRO A 501 -12.37 28.71 9.31
N VAL A 502 -12.56 29.72 8.45
CA VAL A 502 -12.93 31.09 8.86
C VAL A 502 -14.19 31.13 9.73
N SER A 503 -15.13 30.20 9.51
CA SER A 503 -16.37 30.05 10.30
C SER A 503 -16.17 29.67 11.77
N HIS A 504 -14.98 29.16 12.15
CA HIS A 504 -14.69 28.65 13.49
C HIS A 504 -13.59 29.43 14.23
N ILE A 505 -13.06 30.53 13.66
CA ILE A 505 -11.99 31.34 14.28
C ILE A 505 -12.36 31.83 15.68
N LYS A 506 -13.63 32.25 15.89
CA LYS A 506 -14.10 32.74 17.19
C LYS A 506 -14.08 31.64 18.26
N LEU A 507 -14.52 30.43 17.91
CA LEU A 507 -14.49 29.27 18.80
C LEU A 507 -13.06 28.87 19.17
N ILE A 508 -12.14 28.87 18.19
CA ILE A 508 -10.72 28.57 18.45
C ILE A 508 -10.09 29.59 19.39
N ARG A 509 -10.37 30.90 19.21
CA ARG A 509 -9.88 31.93 20.13
C ARG A 509 -10.40 31.73 21.56
N GLU A 510 -11.66 31.34 21.73
CA GLU A 510 -12.23 31.04 23.05
C GLU A 510 -11.59 29.81 23.70
N LEU A 511 -11.34 28.74 22.93
CA LEU A 511 -10.64 27.54 23.40
C LEU A 511 -9.19 27.84 23.79
N GLN A 512 -8.48 28.64 23.00
CA GLN A 512 -7.11 29.08 23.33
C GLN A 512 -7.09 29.85 24.65
N ARG A 513 -8.00 30.82 24.85
CA ARG A 513 -8.10 31.56 26.12
C ARG A 513 -8.45 30.68 27.31
N LYS A 514 -9.22 29.62 27.11
CA LYS A 514 -9.54 28.66 28.17
C LYS A 514 -8.34 27.79 28.50
N ALA A 515 -7.65 27.26 27.48
CA ALA A 515 -6.44 26.47 27.66
C ALA A 515 -5.31 27.26 28.32
N ILE A 516 -5.11 28.53 27.95
CA ILE A 516 -4.12 29.42 28.58
C ILE A 516 -4.46 29.63 30.06
N ARG A 517 -5.74 29.81 30.41
CA ARG A 517 -6.18 29.94 31.82
C ARG A 517 -5.94 28.65 32.61
N GLU A 518 -6.31 27.50 32.07
CA GLU A 518 -6.05 26.20 32.71
C GLU A 518 -4.55 25.96 32.92
N LEU A 519 -3.70 26.33 31.95
CA LEU A 519 -2.24 26.25 32.05
C LEU A 519 -1.62 27.23 33.07
N ILE A 520 -2.37 28.20 33.60
CA ILE A 520 -1.88 29.17 34.59
C ILE A 520 -2.45 28.87 35.99
N GLU A 521 -3.54 28.11 36.06
CA GLU A 521 -4.22 27.71 37.29
C GLU A 521 -3.68 26.39 37.88
N GLU A 522 -2.92 25.59 37.10
CA GLU A 522 -2.08 24.46 37.57
C GLU A 522 -0.67 24.93 37.99
#